data_AF-A0A8H8C902-F1
#
_entry.id   AF-A0A8H8C902-F1
#
_cell.length_a   1.000
_cell.length_b   1.000
_cell.length_c   1.000
_cell.angle_alpha   90.00
_cell.angle_beta   90.00
_cell.angle_gamma   90.00
#
_symmetry.space_group_name_H-M   'P 1'
#
loop_
_entity.id
_entity.type
_entity.pdbx_description
1 polymer ?
#
loop_
_entity_poly.entity_id
_entity_poly.type
_entity_poly.pdbx_seq_one_letter_code
_entity_poly.pdbx_strand_id
1 'polypeptide(L)'
;MSELLTYLLDNEPQFRKTRLEDLYSDFGETRSINSDGYHANITAWLQALSHATLAGHMPSSSASPDLLSISISNDLVLALESREWGRPSALGTVVREGIKSRQWIDVGEFEAAKESIYKKGWTIPVPSVGD
;
A
#
# COMPACT_ATOMS: atom_id res chain seq x y z
N MET A 1 20.26 1.85 8.18
CA MET A 1 18.85 1.98 7.77
C MET A 1 18.83 1.77 6.27
N SER A 2 17.86 1.05 5.72
CA SER A 2 17.83 0.84 4.26
C SER A 2 17.56 2.16 3.54
N GLU A 3 17.79 2.17 2.22
CA GLU A 3 17.41 3.30 1.37
C GLU A 3 15.90 3.56 1.42
N LEU A 4 15.08 2.52 1.25
CA LEU A 4 13.62 2.62 1.32
C LEU A 4 13.15 3.25 2.64
N LEU A 5 13.62 2.73 3.78
CA LEU A 5 13.19 3.23 5.09
C LEU A 5 13.64 4.67 5.30
N THR A 6 14.83 5.05 4.82
CA THR A 6 15.30 6.44 4.87
C THR A 6 14.37 7.34 4.06
N TYR A 7 14.03 6.96 2.83
CA TYR A 7 13.09 7.70 1.98
C TYR A 7 11.73 7.90 2.68
N LEU A 8 11.16 6.85 3.27
CA LEU A 8 9.88 6.96 3.96
C LEU A 8 9.92 7.94 5.13
N LEU A 9 10.97 7.89 5.96
CA LEU A 9 11.11 8.79 7.10
C LEU A 9 11.30 10.26 6.69
N ASP A 10 11.97 10.49 5.56
CA ASP A 10 12.29 11.84 5.09
C ASP A 10 11.16 12.47 4.26
N ASN A 11 10.36 11.66 3.55
CA ASN A 11 9.40 12.16 2.55
C ASN A 11 7.94 11.92 2.92
N GLU A 12 7.61 10.93 3.77
CA GLU A 12 6.22 10.59 4.07
C GLU A 12 5.75 11.23 5.38
N PRO A 13 4.82 12.21 5.36
CA PRO A 13 4.39 12.93 6.56
C PRO A 13 3.81 12.02 7.66
N GLN A 14 3.28 10.87 7.24
CA GLN A 14 2.68 9.88 8.13
C GLN A 14 3.74 9.05 8.88
N PHE A 15 4.98 8.99 8.38
CA PHE A 15 6.12 8.22 8.93
C PHE A 15 6.98 9.00 9.94
N ARG A 16 6.36 9.97 10.64
CA ARG A 16 7.00 10.68 11.74
C ARG A 16 7.18 9.78 12.98
N LYS A 17 8.23 10.03 13.77
CA LYS A 17 8.62 9.21 14.93
C LYS A 17 7.47 8.86 15.88
N THR A 18 6.56 9.79 16.15
CA THR A 18 5.40 9.59 17.05
C THR A 18 4.37 8.58 16.54
N ARG A 19 4.44 8.16 15.27
CA ARG A 19 3.53 7.20 14.66
C ARG A 19 4.17 5.88 14.30
N LEU A 20 5.49 5.76 14.37
CA LEU A 20 6.19 4.57 13.90
C LEU A 20 5.88 3.34 14.73
N GLU A 21 5.67 3.48 16.04
CA GLU A 21 5.20 2.38 16.89
C GLU A 21 3.86 1.83 16.40
N ASP A 22 2.89 2.70 16.13
CA ASP A 22 1.57 2.31 15.64
C ASP A 22 1.63 1.73 14.21
N LEU A 23 2.41 2.35 13.31
CA LEU A 23 2.60 1.87 11.93
C LEU A 23 3.30 0.51 11.83
N TYR A 24 4.19 0.19 12.76
CA TYR A 24 4.92 -1.10 12.78
C TYR A 24 4.21 -2.19 13.59
N SER A 25 3.26 -1.81 14.44
CA SER A 25 2.44 -2.74 15.21
C SER A 25 1.60 -3.66 14.32
N ASP A 26 1.04 -4.72 14.90
CA ASP A 26 -0.01 -5.50 14.26
C ASP A 26 -1.38 -4.82 14.42
N PHE A 27 -1.53 -3.66 13.79
CA PHE A 27 -2.81 -2.93 13.81
C PHE A 27 -3.91 -3.66 13.02
N GLY A 28 -3.63 -4.80 12.37
CA GLY A 28 -4.63 -5.60 11.66
C GLY A 28 -5.77 -6.04 12.58
N GLU A 29 -5.45 -6.39 13.82
CA GLU A 29 -6.39 -6.88 14.83
C GLU A 29 -7.28 -5.76 15.39
N THR A 30 -6.84 -4.51 15.29
CA THR A 30 -7.54 -3.37 15.89
C THR A 30 -8.68 -2.84 15.02
N ARG A 31 -8.93 -3.42 13.83
CA ARG A 31 -10.01 -3.00 12.91
C ARG A 31 -11.37 -2.80 13.58
N SER A 32 -11.72 -3.67 14.53
CA SER A 32 -13.01 -3.61 15.24
C SER A 32 -13.02 -2.71 16.47
N ILE A 33 -11.82 -2.36 16.99
CA ILE A 33 -11.62 -1.60 18.22
C ILE A 33 -11.35 -0.13 17.92
N ASN A 34 -10.55 0.13 16.89
CA ASN A 34 -10.15 1.45 16.42
C ASN A 34 -10.12 1.46 14.88
N SER A 35 -11.30 1.50 14.26
CA SER A 35 -11.44 1.51 12.80
C SER A 35 -10.73 2.69 12.15
N ASP A 36 -10.76 3.86 12.80
CA ASP A 36 -10.19 5.08 12.25
C ASP A 36 -8.67 5.00 12.21
N GLY A 37 -8.04 4.54 13.30
CA GLY A 37 -6.60 4.25 13.34
C GLY A 37 -6.19 3.19 12.32
N TYR A 38 -6.97 2.10 12.23
CA TYR A 38 -6.76 1.07 11.22
C TYR A 38 -6.75 1.66 9.80
N HIS A 39 -7.78 2.42 9.42
CA HIS A 39 -7.89 3.01 8.10
C HIS A 39 -6.79 4.06 7.82
N ALA A 40 -6.41 4.85 8.83
CA ALA A 40 -5.33 5.81 8.72
C ALA A 40 -3.97 5.13 8.49
N ASN A 41 -3.70 4.02 9.17
CA ASN A 41 -2.46 3.26 9.01
C ASN A 41 -2.40 2.52 7.67
N ILE A 42 -3.50 1.93 7.22
CA ILE A 42 -3.60 1.35 5.87
C ILE A 42 -3.30 2.41 4.82
N THR A 43 -3.96 3.58 4.91
CA THR A 43 -3.79 4.66 3.94
C THR A 43 -2.34 5.17 3.93
N ALA A 44 -1.75 5.38 5.11
CA ALA A 44 -0.37 5.81 5.25
C ALA A 44 0.61 4.85 4.56
N TRP A 45 0.46 3.55 4.80
CA TRP A 45 1.32 2.54 4.18
C TRP A 45 1.13 2.43 2.66
N LEU A 46 -0.11 2.47 2.18
CA LEU A 46 -0.39 2.40 0.74
C LEU A 46 0.22 3.59 0.00
N GLN A 47 0.03 4.81 0.51
CA GLN A 47 0.60 6.02 -0.07
C GLN A 47 2.12 5.98 -0.07
N ALA A 48 2.72 5.69 1.10
CA ALA A 48 4.15 5.61 1.28
C ALA A 48 4.83 4.65 0.30
N LEU A 49 4.29 3.43 0.17
CA LEU A 49 4.83 2.43 -0.74
C LEU A 49 4.63 2.83 -2.20
N SER A 50 3.48 3.41 -2.56
CA SER A 50 3.26 3.91 -3.92
C SER A 50 4.19 5.06 -4.30
N HIS A 51 4.43 6.02 -3.40
CA HIS A 51 5.37 7.12 -3.63
C HIS A 51 6.82 6.63 -3.72
N ALA A 52 7.24 5.75 -2.80
CA ALA A 52 8.59 5.17 -2.84
C ALA A 52 8.85 4.36 -4.11
N THR A 53 7.82 3.67 -4.61
CA THR A 53 7.88 2.95 -5.90
C THR A 53 8.06 3.94 -7.04
N LEU A 54 7.21 4.97 -7.12
CA LEU A 54 7.30 5.97 -8.18
C LEU A 54 8.64 6.72 -8.17
N ALA A 55 9.22 6.92 -6.98
CA ALA A 55 10.53 7.54 -6.79
C ALA A 55 11.72 6.59 -7.04
N GLY A 56 11.47 5.28 -7.25
CA GLY A 56 12.50 4.29 -7.54
C GLY A 56 13.31 3.82 -6.32
N HIS A 57 12.80 4.00 -5.10
CA HIS A 57 13.47 3.60 -3.86
C HIS A 57 13.08 2.20 -3.37
N MET A 58 12.28 1.47 -4.15
CA MET A 58 11.94 0.09 -3.85
C MET A 58 13.15 -0.83 -4.03
N PRO A 59 13.35 -1.84 -3.16
CA PRO A 59 14.42 -2.82 -3.34
C PRO A 59 14.30 -3.50 -4.69
N SER A 60 15.35 -3.40 -5.50
CA SER A 60 15.43 -4.01 -6.82
C SER A 60 16.80 -4.61 -7.04
N SER A 61 16.85 -5.77 -7.71
CA SER A 61 18.10 -6.37 -8.19
C SER A 61 18.49 -5.86 -9.59
N SER A 62 17.63 -5.08 -10.23
CA SER A 62 17.86 -4.49 -11.56
C SER A 62 18.59 -3.16 -11.44
N ALA A 63 19.42 -2.83 -12.44
CA ALA A 63 20.04 -1.50 -12.56
C ALA A 63 19.01 -0.39 -12.82
N SER A 64 17.81 -0.75 -13.30
CA SER A 64 16.67 0.15 -13.46
C SER A 64 15.56 -0.28 -12.50
N PRO A 65 15.15 0.55 -11.53
CA PRO A 65 14.08 0.21 -10.61
C PRO A 65 12.71 0.25 -11.30
N ASP A 66 11.79 -0.62 -10.86
CA ASP A 66 10.40 -0.58 -11.28
C ASP A 66 9.68 0.59 -10.63
N LEU A 67 9.03 1.43 -11.44
CA LEU A 67 8.37 2.66 -10.97
C LEU A 67 6.86 2.52 -10.79
N LEU A 68 6.29 1.40 -11.25
CA LEU A 68 4.83 1.18 -11.30
C LEU A 68 4.39 -0.15 -10.67
N SER A 69 5.33 -1.02 -10.31
CA SER A 69 5.05 -2.31 -9.70
C SER A 69 5.81 -2.45 -8.38
N ILE A 70 5.17 -3.12 -7.43
CA ILE A 70 5.73 -3.37 -6.10
C ILE A 70 5.86 -4.88 -5.96
N SER A 71 7.09 -5.37 -5.82
CA SER A 71 7.33 -6.77 -5.48
C SER A 71 7.18 -6.97 -3.97
N ILE A 72 6.12 -7.67 -3.55
CA ILE A 72 5.89 -8.03 -2.15
C ILE A 72 6.75 -9.25 -1.81
N SER A 73 7.98 -9.00 -1.34
CA SER A 73 9.00 -10.02 -1.10
C SER A 73 9.64 -9.91 0.30
N ASN A 74 10.48 -10.88 0.65
CA ASN A 74 11.29 -10.78 1.86
C ASN A 74 12.27 -9.61 1.82
N ASP A 75 12.76 -9.23 0.64
CA ASP A 75 13.66 -8.07 0.48
C ASP A 75 12.95 -6.76 0.84
N LEU A 76 11.66 -6.64 0.50
CA LEU A 76 10.83 -5.52 0.95
C LEU A 76 10.73 -5.48 2.48
N VAL A 77 10.45 -6.62 3.12
CA VAL A 77 10.33 -6.70 4.59
C VAL A 77 11.65 -6.34 5.26
N LEU A 78 12.78 -6.84 4.74
CA LEU A 78 14.12 -6.52 5.24
C LEU A 78 14.47 -5.06 5.04
N ALA A 79 14.10 -4.47 3.90
CA ALA A 79 14.30 -3.05 3.65
C ALA A 79 13.47 -2.19 4.61
N LEU A 80 12.28 -2.61 5.00
CA LEU A 80 11.46 -1.89 5.97
C LEU A 80 11.84 -2.18 7.43
N GLU A 81 12.81 -3.05 7.71
CA GLU A 81 13.17 -3.40 9.09
C GLU A 81 13.90 -2.26 9.81
N SER A 82 13.41 -1.93 11.00
CA SER A 82 14.00 -0.95 11.92
C SER A 82 14.57 -1.65 13.15
N ARG A 83 15.66 -1.09 13.71
CA ARG A 83 16.18 -1.54 15.01
C ARG A 83 15.26 -1.18 16.18
N GLU A 84 14.53 -0.08 16.07
CA GLU A 84 13.68 0.44 17.15
C GLU A 84 12.29 -0.20 17.15
N TRP A 85 11.73 -0.46 15.96
CA TRP A 85 10.34 -0.96 15.80
C TRP A 85 10.24 -2.35 15.16
N GLY A 86 11.35 -2.97 14.78
CA GLY A 86 11.36 -4.27 14.13
C GLY A 86 10.81 -4.23 12.71
N ARG A 87 10.06 -5.27 12.32
CA ARG A 87 9.43 -5.41 11.00
C ARG A 87 8.00 -4.90 11.05
N PRO A 88 7.47 -4.34 9.94
CA PRO A 88 6.07 -3.91 9.88
C PRO A 88 5.14 -5.14 9.89
N SER A 89 4.53 -5.42 11.04
CA SER A 89 3.78 -6.67 11.26
C SER A 89 2.48 -6.73 10.43
N ALA A 90 1.84 -5.58 10.23
CA ALA A 90 0.60 -5.47 9.46
C ALA A 90 0.80 -5.32 7.94
N LEU A 91 2.03 -5.42 7.40
CA LEU A 91 2.29 -5.18 5.97
C LEU A 91 1.45 -6.09 5.05
N GLY A 92 1.28 -7.37 5.43
CA GLY A 92 0.40 -8.27 4.68
C GLY A 92 -1.07 -7.83 4.68
N THR A 93 -1.54 -7.19 5.76
CA THR A 93 -2.88 -6.61 5.85
C THR A 93 -3.02 -5.38 4.95
N VAL A 94 -2.00 -4.51 4.91
CA VAL A 94 -1.93 -3.37 3.98
C VAL A 94 -2.10 -3.83 2.53
N VAL A 95 -1.31 -4.82 2.09
CA VAL A 95 -1.36 -5.34 0.71
C VAL A 95 -2.75 -5.84 0.36
N ARG A 96 -3.37 -6.66 1.24
CA ARG A 96 -4.72 -7.19 1.02
C ARG A 96 -5.77 -6.09 0.92
N GLU A 97 -5.71 -5.08 1.77
CA GLU A 97 -6.65 -3.95 1.70
C GLU A 97 -6.41 -3.07 0.47
N GLY A 98 -5.15 -2.89 0.04
CA GLY A 98 -4.81 -2.19 -1.20
C GLY A 98 -5.44 -2.84 -2.42
N ILE A 99 -5.32 -4.17 -2.53
CA ILE A 99 -5.94 -4.96 -3.61
C ILE A 99 -7.47 -4.93 -3.50
N LYS A 100 -8.01 -5.19 -2.30
CA LYS A 100 -9.46 -5.22 -2.05
C LYS A 100 -10.14 -3.88 -2.38
N SER A 101 -9.48 -2.76 -2.06
CA SER A 101 -9.98 -1.42 -2.34
C SER A 101 -9.71 -0.95 -3.77
N ARG A 102 -9.10 -1.78 -4.63
CA ARG A 102 -8.73 -1.47 -6.01
C ARG A 102 -7.76 -0.27 -6.12
N GLN A 103 -7.05 0.05 -5.06
CA GLN A 103 -5.96 1.03 -5.09
C GLN A 103 -4.71 0.42 -5.73
N TRP A 104 -4.49 -0.86 -5.48
CA TRP A 104 -3.52 -1.69 -6.18
C TRP A 104 -4.25 -2.76 -6.98
N ILE A 105 -3.58 -3.25 -8.01
CA ILE A 105 -4.04 -4.35 -8.85
C ILE A 105 -2.91 -5.37 -8.94
N ASP A 106 -3.26 -6.65 -8.89
CA ASP A 106 -2.29 -7.71 -9.17
C ASP A 106 -1.75 -7.56 -10.60
N VAL A 107 -0.45 -7.74 -10.80
CA VAL A 107 0.18 -7.53 -12.12
C VAL A 107 -0.40 -8.50 -13.15
N GLY A 108 -0.64 -9.77 -12.79
CA GLY A 108 -1.25 -10.74 -13.69
C GLY A 108 -2.69 -10.38 -14.03
N GLU A 109 -3.46 -9.86 -13.07
CA GLU A 109 -4.79 -9.31 -13.33
C GLU A 109 -4.75 -8.11 -14.29
N PHE A 110 -3.81 -7.18 -14.07
CA PHE A 110 -3.62 -6.01 -14.92
C PHE A 110 -3.26 -6.40 -16.36
N GLU A 111 -2.30 -7.30 -16.54
CA GLU A 111 -1.86 -7.76 -17.86
C GLU A 111 -2.94 -8.56 -18.59
N ALA A 112 -3.79 -9.29 -17.87
CA ALA A 112 -4.91 -10.02 -18.44
C ALA A 112 -6.12 -9.14 -18.79
N ALA A 113 -6.15 -7.88 -18.33
CA ALA A 113 -7.28 -6.99 -18.53
C ALA A 113 -7.45 -6.60 -20.01
N LYS A 114 -8.57 -7.01 -20.62
CA LYS A 114 -8.92 -6.65 -22.00
C LYS A 114 -9.62 -5.28 -22.12
N GLU A 115 -10.06 -4.74 -20.99
CA GLU A 115 -10.74 -3.45 -20.90
C GLU A 115 -10.01 -2.55 -19.90
N SER A 116 -10.29 -1.24 -19.96
CA SER A 116 -9.70 -0.30 -19.00
C SER A 116 -10.04 -0.69 -17.56
N ILE A 117 -9.01 -0.80 -16.71
CA ILE A 117 -9.15 -1.05 -15.27
C ILE A 117 -9.89 0.07 -14.53
N TYR A 118 -10.06 1.23 -15.20
CA TYR A 118 -10.80 2.39 -14.70
C TYR A 118 -12.24 2.46 -15.23
N LYS A 119 -12.69 1.49 -16.03
CA LYS A 119 -14.05 1.44 -16.57
C LYS A 119 -15.05 1.21 -15.42
N LYS A 120 -15.52 2.31 -14.82
CA LYS A 120 -16.71 2.31 -13.98
C LYS A 120 -17.91 2.28 -14.92
N GLY A 121 -18.63 1.17 -14.96
CA GLY A 121 -19.87 1.08 -15.72
C GLY A 121 -20.78 2.25 -15.34
N TRP A 122 -21.21 3.04 -16.32
CA TRP A 122 -22.30 3.98 -16.12
C TRP A 122 -23.56 3.16 -15.83
N THR A 123 -23.87 2.91 -14.56
CA THR A 123 -25.21 2.51 -14.17
C THR A 123 -26.09 3.75 -14.25
N ILE A 124 -26.65 4.01 -15.43
CA ILE A 124 -27.83 4.87 -15.55
C ILE A 124 -28.98 4.05 -14.98
N PRO A 125 -29.60 4.44 -13.86
CA PRO A 125 -30.87 3.87 -13.48
C PRO A 125 -31.86 4.34 -14.54
N VAL A 126 -32.25 3.45 -15.45
CA VAL A 126 -33.35 3.75 -16.39
C VAL A 126 -34.62 3.75 -15.54
N PRO A 127 -35.32 4.88 -15.37
CA PRO A 127 -36.61 4.86 -14.70
C PRO A 127 -37.56 4.04 -15.59
N SER A 128 -38.08 2.93 -15.07
CA SER A 128 -39.24 2.29 -15.69
C SER A 128 -40.39 3.29 -15.63
N VAL A 129 -40.76 3.87 -16.75
CA VAL A 129 -42.04 4.59 -16.87
C VAL A 129 -43.10 3.52 -16.68
N GLY A 130 -43.79 3.57 -15.54
CA GLY A 130 -44.93 2.70 -15.26
C GLY A 130 -46.06 3.01 -16.24
N ASP A 131 -46.71 1.93 -16.67
CA ASP A 131 -47.97 1.94 -17.41
C ASP A 131 -49.13 2.54 -16.60
#